data_AF-A0A7W0MVW6-F1
#
_entry.id   AF-A0A7W0MVW6-F1
#
_cell.length_a   1.000
_cell.length_b   1.000
_cell.length_c   1.000
_cell.angle_alpha   90.00
_cell.angle_beta   90.00
_cell.angle_gamma   90.00
#
_symmetry.space_group_name_H-M   'P 1'
#
loop_
_entity.id
_entity.type
_entity.pdbx_description
1 polymer ?
#
loop_
_entity_poly.entity_id
_entity_poly.type
_entity_poly.pdbx_seq_one_letter_code
_entity_poly.pdbx_strand_id
1 'polypeptide(L)'
;MEAKAVMLVVTAPGAHPVWDEETGELICEEMPWDPGQCSHPRGESCSGPKGCRVVAAVARESNRTTDRRWSRLHRRAATETRRIFGNDSLVLLARVKEMQKRGLVHWHPVLLAATPAQRRAVEFYRRWLEELAPQYGFGFVSQKLKPQAGKAAAAYLSSYFVTGEEGESHAPGIRAGSGTS
;
A
#
# COMPACT_ATOMS: atom_id res chain seq x y z
N MET A 1 -24.67 -19.21 -4.07
CA MET A 1 -23.41 -19.14 -3.29
C MET A 1 -23.08 -17.68 -3.04
N GLU A 2 -22.84 -17.29 -1.80
CA GLU A 2 -22.42 -15.92 -1.49
C GLU A 2 -20.99 -15.68 -1.98
N ALA A 3 -20.79 -14.65 -2.79
CA ALA A 3 -19.46 -14.27 -3.27
C ALA A 3 -18.62 -13.81 -2.08
N LYS A 4 -17.46 -14.44 -1.89
CA LYS A 4 -16.48 -14.07 -0.87
C LYS A 4 -15.36 -13.28 -1.50
N ALA A 5 -14.92 -12.22 -0.85
CA ALA A 5 -13.76 -11.44 -1.22
C ALA A 5 -12.72 -11.45 -0.11
N VAL A 6 -11.46 -11.29 -0.46
CA VAL A 6 -10.37 -11.09 0.50
C VAL A 6 -9.72 -9.76 0.20
N MET A 7 -9.56 -8.96 1.23
CA MET A 7 -8.76 -7.74 1.18
C MET A 7 -7.40 -8.00 1.79
N LEU A 8 -6.36 -7.56 1.10
CA LEU A 8 -5.01 -7.51 1.65
C LEU A 8 -4.64 -6.06 1.98
N VAL A 9 -3.62 -5.90 2.81
CA VAL A 9 -2.95 -4.61 3.03
C VAL A 9 -1.51 -4.75 2.57
N VAL A 10 -1.03 -3.83 1.73
CA VAL A 10 0.38 -3.72 1.31
C VAL A 10 0.89 -2.36 1.72
N THR A 11 1.69 -2.33 2.78
CA THR A 11 2.16 -1.08 3.41
C THR A 11 3.34 -0.48 2.66
N ALA A 12 3.56 0.82 2.83
CA ALA A 12 4.84 1.41 2.45
C ALA A 12 5.99 0.85 3.31
N PRO A 13 7.26 1.03 2.92
CA PRO A 13 8.42 0.52 3.65
C PRO A 13 8.40 0.90 5.13
N GLY A 14 8.92 0.01 5.96
CA GLY A 14 8.86 0.11 7.42
C GLY A 14 9.86 1.08 8.02
N ALA A 15 10.01 0.97 9.34
CA ALA A 15 11.03 1.68 10.12
C ALA A 15 12.42 1.04 10.01
N HIS A 16 12.54 -0.08 9.29
CA HIS A 16 13.74 -0.88 9.21
C HIS A 16 14.04 -1.20 7.74
N PRO A 17 15.32 -1.21 7.34
CA PRO A 17 15.72 -1.67 6.03
C PRO A 17 15.39 -3.15 5.84
N VAL A 18 15.12 -3.54 4.61
CA VAL A 18 14.98 -4.95 4.20
C VAL A 18 16.22 -5.35 3.44
N TRP A 19 16.87 -6.42 3.90
CA TRP A 19 18.07 -6.99 3.32
C TRP A 19 17.74 -8.32 2.66
N ASP A 20 18.47 -8.64 1.61
CA ASP A 20 18.51 -9.96 1.03
C ASP A 20 19.38 -10.86 1.92
N GLU A 21 18.80 -11.94 2.46
CA GLU A 21 19.51 -12.80 3.42
C GLU A 21 20.63 -13.62 2.77
N GLU A 22 20.54 -13.89 1.46
CA GLU A 22 21.52 -14.70 0.73
C GLU A 22 22.72 -13.86 0.28
N THR A 23 22.46 -12.69 -0.28
CA THR A 23 23.49 -11.80 -0.86
C THR A 23 23.97 -10.74 0.11
N GLY A 24 23.21 -10.44 1.17
CA GLY A 24 23.47 -9.34 2.09
C GLY A 24 23.19 -7.96 1.49
N GLU A 25 22.59 -7.88 0.30
CA GLU A 25 22.29 -6.61 -0.37
C GLU A 25 21.07 -5.91 0.21
N LEU A 26 21.08 -4.57 0.19
CA LEU A 26 19.94 -3.77 0.62
C LEU A 26 18.85 -3.80 -0.44
N ILE A 27 17.69 -4.39 -0.13
CA ILE A 27 16.53 -4.45 -1.03
C ILE A 27 15.67 -3.20 -0.92
N CYS A 28 15.42 -2.75 0.31
CA CYS A 28 14.56 -1.59 0.58
C CYS A 28 15.09 -0.78 1.74
N GLU A 29 15.36 0.50 1.51
CA GLU A 29 15.76 1.46 2.55
C GLU A 29 14.65 1.69 3.57
N GLU A 30 15.06 2.02 4.80
CA GLU A 30 14.15 2.55 5.82
C GLU A 30 13.67 3.96 5.44
N MET A 31 12.46 4.30 5.89
CA MET A 31 11.92 5.64 5.67
C MET A 31 12.37 6.58 6.80
N PRO A 32 13.01 7.72 6.48
CA PRO A 32 13.52 8.63 7.50
C PRO A 32 12.37 9.29 8.26
N TRP A 33 12.36 9.11 9.57
CA TRP A 33 11.39 9.74 10.46
C TRP A 33 11.73 11.22 10.68
N ASP A 34 10.70 12.05 10.84
CA ASP A 34 10.82 13.45 11.23
C ASP A 34 10.83 13.56 12.76
N PRO A 35 12.00 13.82 13.39
CA PRO A 35 12.09 13.89 14.85
C PRO A 35 11.24 15.01 15.46
N GLY A 36 10.95 16.06 14.68
CA GLY A 36 10.09 17.17 15.11
C GLY A 36 8.61 16.82 15.16
N GLN A 37 8.22 15.68 14.59
CA GLN A 37 6.84 15.16 14.58
C GLN A 37 6.69 13.90 15.46
N CYS A 38 7.74 13.47 16.15
CA CYS A 38 7.72 12.32 17.03
C CYS A 38 7.19 12.70 18.42
N SER A 39 6.22 11.93 18.92
CA SER A 39 5.63 12.11 20.26
C SER A 39 6.14 11.13 21.32
N HIS A 40 7.09 10.26 20.99
CA HIS A 40 7.67 9.31 21.96
C HIS A 40 8.86 9.91 22.71
N PRO A 41 9.21 9.36 23.89
CA PRO A 41 10.42 9.73 24.63
C PRO A 41 11.72 9.58 23.83
N ARG A 42 12.74 10.33 24.25
CA ARG A 42 14.11 10.18 23.73
C ARG A 42 14.64 8.78 23.99
N GLY A 43 15.37 8.23 23.03
CA GLY A 43 15.95 6.88 23.12
C GLY A 43 15.02 5.76 22.63
N GLU A 44 13.74 6.06 22.36
CA GLU A 44 12.83 5.09 21.76
C GLU A 44 12.89 5.12 20.22
N SER A 45 12.76 3.94 19.61
CA SER A 45 12.65 3.81 18.15
C SER A 45 11.32 4.39 17.65
N CYS A 46 11.42 5.12 16.55
CA CYS A 46 10.28 5.69 15.83
C CYS A 46 9.41 4.59 15.23
N SER A 47 8.08 4.77 15.28
CA SER A 47 7.15 3.89 14.60
C SER A 47 5.83 4.59 14.28
N GLY A 48 5.16 4.13 13.21
CA GLY A 48 3.84 4.64 12.84
C GLY A 48 2.79 4.55 13.95
N PRO A 49 2.68 3.42 14.69
CA PRO A 49 1.75 3.30 15.81
C PRO A 49 1.97 4.33 16.94
N LYS A 50 3.20 4.83 17.11
CA LYS A 50 3.54 5.87 18.10
C LYS A 50 3.21 7.28 17.63
N GLY A 51 2.64 7.45 16.42
CA GLY A 51 2.32 8.75 15.85
C GLY A 51 3.46 9.41 15.07
N CYS A 52 4.62 8.76 14.97
CA CYS A 52 5.75 9.27 14.19
C CYS A 52 5.38 9.45 12.72
N ARG A 53 5.96 10.47 12.09
CA ARG A 53 5.78 10.77 10.67
C ARG A 53 7.11 10.68 9.93
N VAL A 54 7.05 10.30 8.66
CA VAL A 54 8.20 10.33 7.76
C VAL A 54 8.46 11.77 7.34
N VAL A 55 9.72 12.13 7.10
CA VAL A 55 10.11 13.44 6.58
C VAL A 55 9.25 13.79 5.34
N ALA A 56 8.57 14.93 5.38
CA ALA A 56 7.52 15.27 4.42
C ALA A 56 7.99 15.27 2.94
N ALA A 57 9.21 15.73 2.68
CA ALA A 57 9.79 15.73 1.34
C ALA A 57 10.00 14.30 0.80
N VAL A 58 10.51 13.39 1.65
CA VAL A 58 10.73 11.98 1.30
C VAL A 58 9.40 11.24 1.12
N ALA A 59 8.43 11.50 2.01
CA ALA A 59 7.10 10.94 1.89
C ALA A 59 6.42 11.36 0.57
N ARG A 60 6.53 12.65 0.20
CA ARG A 60 5.99 13.18 -1.06
C ARG A 60 6.61 12.48 -2.28
N GLU A 61 7.93 12.34 -2.29
CA GLU A 61 8.64 11.70 -3.41
C GLU A 61 8.30 10.21 -3.52
N SER A 62 8.28 9.50 -2.39
CA SER A 62 7.85 8.10 -2.34
C SER A 62 6.41 7.94 -2.88
N ASN A 63 5.49 8.80 -2.44
CA ASN A 63 4.09 8.75 -2.86
C ASN A 63 3.89 9.06 -4.35
N ARG A 64 4.70 9.94 -4.97
CA ARG A 64 4.62 10.25 -6.42
C ARG A 64 4.78 9.01 -7.30
N THR A 65 5.60 8.05 -6.87
CA THR A 65 5.90 6.85 -7.66
C THR A 65 5.11 5.62 -7.22
N THR A 66 4.29 5.71 -6.16
CA THR A 66 3.61 4.55 -5.54
C THR A 66 2.71 3.79 -6.50
N ASP A 67 1.95 4.51 -7.36
CA ASP A 67 1.05 3.89 -8.34
C ASP A 67 1.81 3.05 -9.38
N ARG A 68 2.96 3.56 -9.85
CA ARG A 68 3.83 2.86 -10.79
C ARG A 68 4.46 1.62 -10.14
N ARG A 69 4.96 1.78 -8.92
CA ARG A 69 5.59 0.69 -8.15
C ARG A 69 4.59 -0.41 -7.85
N TRP A 70 3.38 -0.07 -7.39
CA TRP A 70 2.28 -1.01 -7.21
C TRP A 70 1.95 -1.74 -8.51
N SER A 71 1.79 -1.01 -9.62
CA SER A 71 1.37 -1.63 -10.88
C SER A 71 2.37 -2.67 -11.36
N ARG A 72 3.68 -2.42 -11.15
CA ARG A 72 4.73 -3.40 -11.46
C ARG A 72 4.70 -4.60 -10.51
N LEU A 73 4.60 -4.36 -9.20
CA LEU A 73 4.48 -5.40 -8.18
C LEU A 73 3.27 -6.32 -8.46
N HIS A 74 2.08 -5.72 -8.61
CA HIS A 74 0.85 -6.44 -8.91
C HIS A 74 0.97 -7.23 -10.21
N ARG A 75 1.50 -6.63 -11.29
CA ARG A 75 1.67 -7.32 -12.56
C ARG A 75 2.55 -8.56 -12.40
N ARG A 76 3.69 -8.44 -11.72
CA ARG A 76 4.60 -9.58 -11.51
C ARG A 76 3.92 -10.69 -10.70
N ALA A 77 3.37 -10.38 -9.53
CA ALA A 77 2.71 -11.36 -8.69
C ALA A 77 1.48 -12.01 -9.36
N ALA A 78 0.68 -11.23 -10.11
CA ALA A 78 -0.48 -11.73 -10.81
C ALA A 78 -0.11 -12.63 -11.99
N THR A 79 0.96 -12.30 -12.73
CA THR A 79 1.48 -13.16 -13.81
C THR A 79 1.91 -14.52 -13.28
N GLU A 80 2.70 -14.58 -12.20
CA GLU A 80 3.12 -15.86 -11.64
C GLU A 80 1.94 -16.67 -11.08
N THR A 81 0.97 -15.98 -10.45
CA THR A 81 -0.25 -16.65 -9.98
C THR A 81 -1.05 -17.26 -11.14
N ARG A 82 -1.29 -16.50 -12.22
CA ARG A 82 -2.06 -16.98 -13.37
C ARG A 82 -1.38 -18.11 -14.14
N ARG A 83 -0.04 -18.14 -14.16
CA ARG A 83 0.72 -19.25 -14.76
C ARG A 83 0.42 -20.59 -14.08
N ILE A 84 0.22 -20.59 -12.76
CA ILE A 84 0.02 -21.81 -11.98
C ILE A 84 -1.46 -22.19 -11.88
N PHE A 85 -2.33 -21.20 -11.71
CA PHE A 85 -3.75 -21.43 -11.40
C PHE A 85 -4.70 -21.14 -12.57
N GLY A 86 -4.22 -20.59 -13.68
CA GLY A 86 -5.01 -20.17 -14.83
C GLY A 86 -5.51 -18.72 -14.74
N ASN A 87 -5.96 -18.17 -15.87
CA ASN A 87 -6.27 -16.73 -15.99
C ASN A 87 -7.43 -16.27 -15.08
N ASP A 88 -8.46 -17.09 -14.89
CA ASP A 88 -9.67 -16.74 -14.12
C ASP A 88 -9.54 -17.00 -12.60
N SER A 89 -8.38 -17.51 -12.17
CA SER A 89 -8.14 -17.87 -10.78
C SER A 89 -7.89 -16.67 -9.87
N LEU A 90 -7.41 -15.55 -10.43
CA LEU A 90 -7.07 -14.33 -9.70
C LEU A 90 -7.78 -13.12 -10.31
N VAL A 91 -8.86 -12.70 -9.65
CA VAL A 91 -9.66 -11.54 -10.04
C VAL A 91 -9.50 -10.43 -9.00
N LEU A 92 -8.90 -9.32 -9.41
CA LEU A 92 -8.83 -8.09 -8.62
C LEU A 92 -10.13 -7.31 -8.83
N LEU A 93 -10.97 -7.28 -7.79
CA LEU A 93 -12.26 -6.58 -7.79
C LEU A 93 -12.08 -5.08 -7.63
N ALA A 94 -11.16 -4.67 -6.77
CA ALA A 94 -10.84 -3.28 -6.52
C ALA A 94 -9.41 -3.12 -6.02
N ARG A 95 -8.89 -1.90 -6.14
CA ARG A 95 -7.64 -1.46 -5.52
C ARG A 95 -7.88 -0.09 -4.94
N VAL A 96 -7.67 0.03 -3.63
CA VAL A 96 -7.83 1.30 -2.92
C VAL A 96 -6.49 1.76 -2.36
N LYS A 97 -6.22 3.06 -2.46
CA LYS A 97 -5.08 3.70 -1.79
C LYS A 97 -5.58 4.38 -0.52
N GLU A 98 -4.77 4.33 0.53
CA GLU A 98 -5.04 5.07 1.76
C GLU A 98 -3.73 5.69 2.28
N MET A 99 -3.84 6.92 2.77
CA MET A 99 -2.72 7.61 3.40
C MET A 99 -2.57 7.12 4.84
N GLN A 100 -1.43 6.50 5.16
CA GLN A 100 -1.10 6.15 6.53
C GLN A 100 -0.84 7.41 7.36
N LYS A 101 -1.10 7.35 8.67
CA LYS A 101 -0.84 8.47 9.61
C LYS A 101 0.60 9.03 9.54
N ARG A 102 1.56 8.18 9.15
CA ARG A 102 2.97 8.55 8.96
C ARG A 102 3.30 9.25 7.64
N GLY A 103 2.30 9.52 6.78
CA GLY A 103 2.45 10.27 5.53
C GLY A 103 2.74 9.43 4.27
N LEU A 104 2.67 8.11 4.34
CA LEU A 104 2.94 7.21 3.21
C LEU A 104 1.67 6.49 2.74
N VAL A 105 1.55 6.29 1.44
CA VAL A 105 0.43 5.54 0.85
C VAL A 105 0.62 4.03 1.06
N HIS A 106 -0.44 3.36 1.51
CA HIS A 106 -0.57 1.90 1.43
C HIS A 106 -1.71 1.47 0.51
N TRP A 107 -1.70 0.21 0.09
CA TRP A 107 -2.65 -0.35 -0.86
C TRP A 107 -3.54 -1.41 -0.22
N HIS A 108 -4.82 -1.38 -0.59
CA HIS A 108 -5.82 -2.39 -0.28
C HIS A 108 -6.32 -3.05 -1.55
N PRO A 109 -5.65 -4.09 -2.08
CA PRO A 109 -6.22 -4.91 -3.13
C PRO A 109 -7.35 -5.79 -2.58
N VAL A 110 -8.49 -5.80 -3.28
CA VAL A 110 -9.64 -6.65 -2.97
C VAL A 110 -9.76 -7.70 -4.06
N LEU A 111 -9.66 -8.97 -3.68
CA LEU A 111 -9.60 -10.12 -4.56
C LEU A 111 -10.84 -10.99 -4.40
N LEU A 112 -11.35 -11.54 -5.50
CA LEU A 112 -12.39 -12.54 -5.45
C LEU A 112 -11.85 -13.86 -4.89
N ALA A 113 -12.59 -14.47 -3.96
CA ALA A 113 -12.25 -15.72 -3.30
C ALA A 113 -13.50 -16.62 -3.12
N ALA A 114 -14.36 -16.68 -4.13
CA ALA A 114 -15.62 -17.40 -4.08
C ALA A 114 -15.42 -18.93 -4.12
N THR A 115 -14.49 -19.41 -4.94
CA THR A 115 -14.22 -20.85 -5.12
C THR A 115 -12.98 -21.33 -4.37
N PRO A 116 -12.82 -22.65 -4.10
CA PRO A 116 -11.58 -23.19 -3.55
C PRO A 116 -10.34 -22.88 -4.40
N ALA A 117 -10.47 -22.89 -5.73
CA ALA A 117 -9.37 -22.53 -6.64
C ALA A 117 -8.96 -21.06 -6.46
N GLN A 118 -9.93 -20.14 -6.40
CA GLN A 118 -9.65 -18.72 -6.15
C GLN A 118 -9.01 -18.49 -4.78
N ARG A 119 -9.46 -19.20 -3.73
CA ARG A 119 -8.83 -19.11 -2.40
C ARG A 119 -7.35 -19.51 -2.43
N ARG A 120 -7.01 -20.60 -3.12
CA ARG A 120 -5.60 -21.03 -3.28
C ARG A 120 -4.78 -20.04 -4.09
N ALA A 121 -5.34 -19.50 -5.17
CA ALA A 121 -4.69 -18.48 -6.00
C ALA A 121 -4.45 -17.18 -5.22
N VAL A 122 -5.41 -16.72 -4.41
CA VAL A 122 -5.26 -15.54 -3.54
C VAL A 122 -4.16 -15.75 -2.50
N GLU A 123 -4.10 -16.92 -1.87
CA GLU A 123 -3.04 -17.24 -0.91
C GLU A 123 -1.66 -17.29 -1.57
N PHE A 124 -1.56 -17.85 -2.77
CA PHE A 124 -0.33 -17.85 -3.55
C PHE A 124 0.08 -16.43 -3.96
N TYR A 125 -0.87 -15.62 -4.45
CA TYR A 125 -0.66 -14.23 -4.81
C TYR A 125 -0.20 -13.39 -3.61
N ARG A 126 -0.77 -13.61 -2.42
CA ARG A 126 -0.36 -12.96 -1.16
C ARG A 126 1.11 -13.26 -0.84
N ARG A 127 1.53 -14.53 -0.93
CA ARG A 127 2.93 -14.92 -0.68
C ARG A 127 3.89 -14.25 -1.66
N TRP A 128 3.55 -14.22 -2.95
CA TRP A 128 4.34 -13.49 -3.94
C TRP A 128 4.37 -11.98 -3.71
N LEU A 129 3.26 -11.39 -3.27
CA LEU A 129 3.27 -9.99 -2.87
C LEU A 129 4.22 -9.76 -1.69
N GLU A 130 4.20 -10.62 -0.67
CA GLU A 130 5.06 -10.53 0.51
C GLU A 130 6.54 -10.64 0.13
N GLU A 131 6.89 -11.60 -0.73
CA GLU A 131 8.26 -11.81 -1.22
C GLU A 131 8.76 -10.63 -2.06
N LEU A 132 7.94 -10.13 -2.98
CA LEU A 132 8.36 -9.09 -3.93
C LEU A 132 8.24 -7.67 -3.38
N ALA A 133 7.35 -7.43 -2.41
CA ALA A 133 7.03 -6.08 -1.93
C ALA A 133 8.27 -5.21 -1.66
N PRO A 134 9.31 -5.69 -0.95
CA PRO A 134 10.52 -4.91 -0.69
C PRO A 134 11.21 -4.42 -1.98
N GLN A 135 11.31 -5.27 -3.01
CA GLN A 135 11.94 -4.93 -4.29
C GLN A 135 11.22 -3.82 -5.06
N TYR A 136 9.94 -3.58 -4.71
CA TYR A 136 9.14 -2.49 -5.28
C TYR A 136 8.95 -1.33 -4.29
N GLY A 137 9.70 -1.32 -3.19
CA GLY A 137 9.64 -0.30 -2.15
C GLY A 137 8.32 -0.32 -1.39
N PHE A 138 7.83 -1.50 -1.05
CA PHE A 138 6.73 -1.73 -0.11
C PHE A 138 7.23 -2.54 1.09
N GLY A 139 6.54 -2.42 2.21
CA GLY A 139 6.84 -3.16 3.43
C GLY A 139 5.88 -4.34 3.62
N PHE A 140 5.29 -4.41 4.81
CA PHE A 140 4.43 -5.50 5.25
C PHE A 140 3.24 -5.76 4.32
N VAL A 141 2.98 -7.06 4.07
CA VAL A 141 1.75 -7.58 3.45
C VAL A 141 0.93 -8.34 4.49
N SER A 142 -0.37 -8.05 4.60
CA SER A 142 -1.24 -8.70 5.59
C SER A 142 -1.25 -10.23 5.44
N GLN A 143 -0.92 -10.95 6.51
CA GLN A 143 -0.79 -12.41 6.50
C GLN A 143 -2.13 -13.17 6.61
N LYS A 144 -3.16 -12.55 7.22
CA LYS A 144 -4.45 -13.22 7.45
C LYS A 144 -5.42 -12.91 6.31
N LEU A 145 -5.68 -13.90 5.46
CA LEU A 145 -6.82 -13.87 4.55
C LEU A 145 -8.10 -13.98 5.38
N LYS A 146 -8.91 -12.93 5.40
CA LYS A 146 -10.25 -12.96 6.00
C LYS A 146 -11.27 -12.89 4.86
N PRO A 147 -11.83 -14.02 4.42
CA PRO A 147 -12.93 -14.01 3.46
C PRO A 147 -14.11 -13.25 4.05
N GLN A 148 -14.54 -12.20 3.38
CA GLN A 148 -15.70 -11.40 3.74
C GLN A 148 -16.81 -11.59 2.71
N ALA A 149 -18.06 -11.44 3.15
CA ALA A 149 -19.19 -11.33 2.25
C ALA A 149 -18.98 -10.16 1.27
N GLY A 150 -19.40 -10.31 0.01
CA GLY A 150 -19.28 -9.26 -1.00
C GLY A 150 -19.87 -7.92 -0.57
N LYS A 151 -21.00 -7.93 0.18
CA LYS A 151 -21.61 -6.73 0.76
C LYS A 151 -20.70 -6.03 1.77
N ALA A 152 -19.99 -6.80 2.61
CA ALA A 152 -19.04 -6.24 3.58
C ALA A 152 -17.80 -5.65 2.89
N ALA A 153 -17.29 -6.32 1.85
CA ALA A 153 -16.21 -5.78 1.03
C ALA A 153 -16.63 -4.50 0.30
N ALA A 154 -17.85 -4.45 -0.26
CA ALA A 154 -18.40 -3.27 -0.93
C ALA A 154 -18.65 -2.11 0.05
N ALA A 155 -19.19 -2.38 1.24
CA ALA A 155 -19.37 -1.38 2.28
C ALA A 155 -18.03 -0.80 2.75
N TYR A 156 -17.02 -1.66 2.94
CA TYR A 156 -15.67 -1.23 3.23
C TYR A 156 -15.09 -0.37 2.10
N LEU A 157 -15.18 -0.81 0.85
CA LEU A 157 -14.72 -0.01 -0.29
C LEU A 157 -15.42 1.35 -0.36
N SER A 158 -16.73 1.38 -0.07
CA SER A 158 -17.54 2.60 -0.06
C SER A 158 -17.08 3.60 1.01
N SER A 159 -16.61 3.15 2.18
CA SER A 159 -16.09 4.09 3.18
C SER A 159 -14.87 4.86 2.68
N TYR A 160 -14.06 4.29 1.79
CA TYR A 160 -12.92 4.98 1.18
C TYR A 160 -13.33 5.95 0.06
N PHE A 161 -14.44 5.70 -0.61
CA PHE A 161 -14.95 6.60 -1.66
C PHE A 161 -15.75 7.76 -1.08
N VAL A 162 -16.42 7.57 0.07
CA VAL A 162 -17.26 8.59 0.72
C VAL A 162 -16.43 9.56 1.57
N THR A 163 -15.27 9.16 2.10
CA THR A 163 -14.36 10.08 2.82
C THR A 163 -13.35 10.78 1.89
N GLY A 164 -13.62 10.81 0.59
CA GLY A 164 -12.70 11.27 -0.45
C GLY A 164 -12.89 12.73 -0.87
N GLU A 165 -12.86 13.69 0.05
CA GLU A 165 -12.57 15.10 -0.25
C GLU A 165 -11.73 15.69 0.88
N GLU A 166 -10.41 15.71 0.69
CA GLU A 166 -9.46 16.72 1.22
C GLU A 166 -8.08 16.36 0.69
N GLY A 167 -7.88 16.61 -0.61
CA GLY A 167 -6.66 16.24 -1.31
C GLY A 167 -6.47 16.98 -2.62
N GLU A 168 -6.94 18.22 -2.73
CA GLU A 168 -6.65 19.10 -3.87
C GLU A 168 -6.11 20.45 -3.39
N SER A 169 -4.81 20.65 -3.68
CA SER A 169 -4.14 21.91 -4.03
C SER A 169 -4.58 23.21 -3.34
N HIS A 170 -3.69 23.75 -2.49
CA HIS A 170 -3.39 25.19 -2.49
C HIS A 170 -1.89 25.38 -2.76
N ALA A 171 -1.55 25.60 -4.03
CA ALA A 171 -0.33 26.32 -4.37
C ALA A 171 -0.56 27.81 -4.04
N PRO A 172 0.40 28.52 -3.43
CA PRO A 172 0.24 29.94 -3.18
C PRO A 172 0.21 30.68 -4.52
N GLY A 173 -0.88 31.43 -4.75
CA GLY A 173 -1.09 32.22 -5.94
C GLY A 173 0.05 33.22 -6.15
N ILE A 174 0.68 33.12 -7.33
CA ILE A 174 1.54 34.16 -7.88
C ILE A 174 0.66 35.38 -8.13
N ARG A 175 0.92 36.49 -7.42
CA ARG A 175 0.32 37.79 -7.74
C ARG A 175 0.96 38.31 -9.03
N ALA A 176 0.21 38.27 -10.13
CA ALA A 176 0.48 39.11 -11.28
C ALA A 176 0.03 40.54 -10.94
N GLY A 177 0.98 41.45 -10.72
CA GLY A 177 0.71 42.88 -10.67
C GLY A 177 0.53 43.40 -12.08
N SER A 178 -0.72 43.70 -12.46
CA SER A 178 -1.05 44.51 -13.62
C SER A 178 -0.88 45.98 -13.26
N GLY A 179 0.00 46.67 -13.99
CA GLY A 179 0.06 48.12 -13.99
C GLY A 179 -1.04 48.77 -14.83
N THR A 180 -0.96 50.10 -14.87
CA THR A 180 -1.83 51.13 -15.49
C THR A 180 -3.04 51.50 -14.64
N SER A 181 -3.24 52.77 -14.26
CA SER A 181 -2.86 54.04 -14.93
C SER A 181 -2.15 55.02 -14.02
#